data_AF-A0A2T0JSH3-F1
#
_entry.id   AF-A0A2T0JSH3-F1
#
_cell.length_a   1.000
_cell.length_b   1.000
_cell.length_c   1.000
_cell.angle_alpha   90.00
_cell.angle_beta   90.00
_cell.angle_gamma   90.00
#
_symmetry.space_group_name_H-M   'P 1'
#
loop_
_entity.id
_entity.type
_entity.pdbx_description
1 polymer ?
#
loop_
_entity_poly.entity_id
_entity_poly.type
_entity_poly.pdbx_seq_one_letter_code
_entity_poly.pdbx_strand_id
1 'polypeptide(L)'
;MTMADELSGLPLYGLGSVLVLHSGLGVLAEPTPANLEDCSMAARNAAFHLEGLVPAQRFLSGEKRSQDEDIKALAEGVSADELRNRARAAGRDRLNLIRSRA
;
A
#
# COMPACT_ATOMS: atom_id res chain seq x y z
N MET A 1 -22.30 4.90 -18.92
CA MET A 1 -21.77 4.31 -17.67
C MET A 1 -20.40 4.91 -17.45
N THR A 2 -20.27 5.74 -16.43
CA THR A 2 -19.00 6.38 -16.06
C THR A 2 -18.16 5.38 -15.25
N MET A 3 -16.83 5.42 -15.36
CA MET A 3 -15.93 4.56 -14.55
C MET A 3 -16.25 4.57 -13.05
N ALA A 4 -16.90 5.63 -12.55
CA ALA A 4 -17.37 5.74 -11.17
C ALA A 4 -18.36 4.62 -10.77
N ASP A 5 -19.19 4.13 -11.71
CA ASP A 5 -20.15 3.05 -11.42
C ASP A 5 -19.46 1.69 -11.29
N GLU A 6 -18.38 1.42 -12.03
CA GLU A 6 -17.62 0.15 -11.92
C GLU A 6 -16.81 0.06 -10.63
N LEU A 7 -16.37 1.20 -10.08
CA LEU A 7 -15.63 1.28 -8.83
C LEU A 7 -16.53 1.13 -7.59
N SER A 8 -17.85 1.29 -7.75
CA SER A 8 -18.84 1.15 -6.66
C SER A 8 -19.07 -0.30 -6.20
N GLY A 9 -18.74 -1.27 -7.05
CA GLY A 9 -18.84 -2.72 -6.75
C GLY A 9 -17.53 -3.34 -6.22
N LEU A 10 -16.41 -2.61 -6.32
CA LEU A 10 -15.18 -3.05 -5.68
C LEU A 10 -15.30 -2.74 -4.18
N PRO A 11 -15.11 -3.74 -3.32
CA PRO A 11 -15.05 -3.45 -1.90
C PRO A 11 -14.00 -2.36 -1.63
N LEU A 12 -14.28 -1.44 -0.70
CA LEU A 12 -13.43 -0.28 -0.39
C LEU A 12 -11.93 -0.60 -0.21
N TYR A 13 -11.59 -1.83 0.18
CA TYR A 13 -10.21 -2.33 0.27
C TYR A 13 -9.52 -2.55 -1.10
N GLY A 14 -10.26 -2.76 -2.19
CA GLY A 14 -9.75 -2.93 -3.55
C GLY A 14 -9.33 -1.61 -4.21
N LEU A 15 -10.06 -0.51 -3.97
CA LEU A 15 -9.80 0.79 -4.60
C LEU A 15 -8.41 1.33 -4.24
N GLY A 16 -8.03 1.26 -2.95
CA GLY A 16 -6.72 1.70 -2.49
C GLY A 16 -5.57 0.90 -3.13
N SER A 17 -5.76 -0.41 -3.32
CA SER A 17 -4.74 -1.27 -3.95
C SER A 17 -4.52 -0.92 -5.42
N VAL A 18 -5.60 -0.59 -6.16
CA VAL A 18 -5.51 -0.16 -7.56
C VAL A 18 -4.75 1.16 -7.70
N LEU A 19 -5.02 2.13 -6.81
CA LEU A 19 -4.32 3.42 -6.83
C LEU A 19 -2.82 3.26 -6.54
N VAL A 20 -2.44 2.43 -5.57
CA VAL A 20 -1.03 2.15 -5.27
C VAL A 20 -0.32 1.51 -6.46
N LEU A 21 -0.95 0.52 -7.11
CA LEU A 21 -0.39 -0.12 -8.30
C LEU A 21 -0.23 0.88 -9.45
N HIS A 22 -1.22 1.75 -9.66
CA HIS A 22 -1.17 2.78 -10.68
C HIS A 22 -0.02 3.77 -10.43
N SER A 23 0.10 4.31 -9.21
CA SER A 23 1.22 5.20 -8.85
C SER A 23 2.57 4.50 -8.96
N GLY A 24 2.66 3.22 -8.59
CA GLY A 24 3.88 2.43 -8.75
C GLY A 24 4.30 2.25 -10.21
N LEU A 25 3.35 2.05 -11.13
CA LEU A 25 3.62 2.03 -12.57
C LEU A 25 4.11 3.41 -13.07
N GLY A 26 3.57 4.50 -12.52
CA GLY A 26 4.04 5.86 -12.78
C GLY A 26 5.51 6.06 -12.42
N VAL A 27 5.94 5.56 -11.25
CA VAL A 27 7.35 5.58 -10.83
C VAL A 27 8.24 4.79 -11.80
N LEU A 28 7.80 3.62 -12.27
CA LEU A 28 8.58 2.80 -13.21
C LEU A 28 8.72 3.46 -14.58
N ALA A 29 7.67 4.16 -15.04
CA ALA A 29 7.70 4.89 -16.31
C ALA A 29 8.55 6.17 -16.20
N GLU A 30 8.44 6.89 -15.08
CA GLU A 30 9.11 8.15 -14.84
C GLU A 30 9.55 8.26 -13.36
N PRO A 31 10.80 7.89 -13.01
CA PRO A 31 11.26 7.80 -11.62
C PRO A 31 11.68 9.16 -11.06
N THR A 32 10.75 10.12 -11.03
CA THR A 32 10.96 11.44 -10.43
C THR A 32 10.70 11.40 -8.91
N PRO A 33 11.30 12.32 -8.13
CA PRO A 33 10.98 12.45 -6.70
C PRO A 33 9.49 12.66 -6.44
N ALA A 34 8.81 13.43 -7.29
CA ALA A 34 7.37 13.67 -7.19
C ALA A 34 6.57 12.36 -7.36
N ASN A 35 6.90 11.55 -8.38
CA ASN A 35 6.21 10.28 -8.59
C ASN A 35 6.46 9.27 -7.46
N LEU A 36 7.67 9.28 -6.87
CA LEU A 36 7.97 8.48 -5.68
C LEU A 36 7.15 8.92 -4.46
N GLU A 37 7.03 10.23 -4.23
CA GLU A 37 6.22 10.79 -3.15
C GLU A 37 4.73 10.47 -3.35
N ASP A 38 4.21 10.62 -4.56
CA ASP A 38 2.83 10.29 -4.90
C ASP A 38 2.54 8.81 -4.66
N CYS A 39 3.45 7.90 -5.05
CA CYS A 39 3.32 6.48 -4.77
C CYS A 39 3.35 6.15 -3.26
N SER A 40 4.22 6.82 -2.51
CA SER A 40 4.28 6.70 -1.05
C SER A 40 2.98 7.16 -0.40
N MET A 41 2.43 8.29 -0.85
CA MET A 41 1.17 8.86 -0.36
C MET A 41 -0.04 8.02 -0.73
N ALA A 42 -0.08 7.45 -1.94
CA ALA A 42 -1.13 6.51 -2.34
C ALA A 42 -1.22 5.32 -1.38
N ALA A 43 -0.08 4.75 -0.98
CA ALA A 43 -0.03 3.63 -0.04
C ALA A 43 -0.51 4.03 1.37
N ARG A 44 -0.11 5.22 1.84
CA ARG A 44 -0.55 5.76 3.13
C ARG A 44 -2.05 6.06 3.15
N ASN A 45 -2.59 6.64 2.08
CA ASN A 45 -4.02 6.91 1.96
C ASN A 45 -4.84 5.61 1.93
N ALA A 46 -4.36 4.59 1.21
CA ALA A 46 -4.98 3.26 1.24
C ALA A 46 -4.99 2.67 2.67
N ALA A 47 -3.88 2.78 3.40
CA ALA A 47 -3.79 2.34 4.79
C ALA A 47 -4.72 3.13 5.73
N PHE A 48 -4.85 4.45 5.53
CA PHE A 48 -5.79 5.30 6.27
C PHE A 48 -7.26 4.87 6.07
N HIS A 49 -7.66 4.60 4.83
CA HIS A 49 -9.01 4.11 4.54
C HIS A 49 -9.27 2.73 5.16
N LEU A 50 -8.28 1.82 5.12
CA LEU A 50 -8.38 0.53 5.79
C LEU A 50 -8.52 0.67 7.32
N GLU A 51 -7.83 1.65 7.92
CA GLU A 51 -7.93 1.93 9.36
C GLU A 51 -9.31 2.45 9.72
N GLY A 52 -9.94 3.27 8.87
CA GLY A 52 -11.34 3.65 9.02
C GLY A 52 -12.32 2.46 9.00
N LEU A 53 -12.01 1.40 8.26
CA LEU A 53 -12.82 0.16 8.22
C LEU A 53 -12.53 -0.77 9.40
N VAL A 54 -11.31 -0.75 9.93
CA VAL A 54 -10.89 -1.60 11.05
C VAL A 54 -10.20 -0.75 12.12
N PRO A 55 -10.95 0.06 12.91
CA PRO A 55 -10.37 1.10 13.77
C PRO A 55 -9.44 0.58 14.89
N ALA A 56 -9.57 -0.70 15.25
CA ALA A 56 -8.68 -1.35 16.21
C ALA A 56 -7.27 -1.59 15.68
N GLN A 57 -7.03 -1.38 14.38
CA GLN A 57 -5.75 -1.62 13.70
C GLN A 57 -5.11 -0.31 13.28
N ARG A 58 -3.82 -0.15 13.57
CA ARG A 58 -3.07 1.07 13.27
C ARG A 58 -2.37 1.00 11.91
N PHE A 59 -3.14 0.83 10.85
CA PHE A 59 -2.59 0.59 9.52
C PHE A 59 -1.79 1.76 8.96
N LEU A 60 -2.23 3.01 9.14
CA LEU A 60 -1.52 4.19 8.64
C LEU A 60 -0.15 4.35 9.31
N SER A 61 -0.12 4.25 10.64
CA SER A 61 1.14 4.37 11.39
C SER A 61 2.10 3.20 11.10
N GLY A 62 1.56 2.01 10.85
CA GLY A 62 2.35 0.84 10.43
C GLY A 62 2.91 1.01 9.03
N GLU A 63 2.12 1.54 8.09
CA GLU A 63 2.54 1.81 6.71
C GLU A 63 3.69 2.82 6.66
N LYS A 64 3.55 3.95 7.39
CA LYS A 64 4.63 4.95 7.48
C LYS A 64 5.92 4.33 8.00
N ARG A 65 5.85 3.55 9.09
CA ARG A 65 7.02 2.89 9.67
C ARG A 65 7.67 1.91 8.70
N SER A 66 6.88 1.08 8.02
CA SER A 66 7.37 0.10 7.05
C SER A 66 8.16 0.78 5.92
N GLN A 67 7.66 1.90 5.39
CA GLN A 67 8.37 2.64 4.34
C GLN A 67 9.70 3.20 4.83
N ASP A 68 9.73 3.79 6.03
CA ASP A 68 10.97 4.32 6.62
C ASP A 68 12.00 3.20 6.87
N GLU A 69 11.55 2.04 7.36
CA GLU A 69 12.37 0.84 7.59
C GLU A 69 12.91 0.24 6.28
N ASP A 70 12.09 0.17 5.23
CA ASP A 70 12.51 -0.36 3.94
C ASP A 70 13.49 0.57 3.21
N ILE A 71 13.29 1.89 3.29
CA ILE A 71 14.27 2.88 2.78
C ILE A 71 15.61 2.73 3.51
N LYS A 72 15.58 2.60 4.84
CA LYS A 72 16.77 2.38 5.64
C LYS A 72 17.46 1.06 5.27
N ALA A 73 16.69 -0.02 5.12
CA ALA A 73 17.21 -1.33 4.74
C ALA A 73 17.88 -1.31 3.36
N LEU A 74 17.29 -0.63 2.37
CA LEU A 74 17.92 -0.41 1.06
C LEU A 74 19.25 0.32 1.20
N ALA A 75 19.31 1.37 2.01
CA ALA A 75 20.53 2.14 2.26
C ALA A 75 21.63 1.30 2.96
N GLU A 76 21.22 0.31 3.76
CA GLU A 76 22.11 -0.64 4.44
C GLU A 76 22.50 -1.85 3.55
N GLY A 77 22.04 -1.90 2.30
CA GLY A 77 22.41 -2.92 1.32
C GLY A 77 21.53 -4.17 1.31
N VAL A 78 20.37 -4.14 1.98
CA VAL A 78 19.38 -5.22 1.88
C VAL A 78 18.85 -5.30 0.45
N SER A 79 18.78 -6.52 -0.10
CA SER A 79 18.34 -6.72 -1.48
C SER A 79 16.86 -6.39 -1.68
N ALA A 80 16.51 -5.88 -2.86
CA ALA A 80 15.11 -5.62 -3.21
C ALA A 80 14.23 -6.89 -3.15
N ASP A 81 14.79 -8.07 -3.42
CA ASP A 81 14.06 -9.34 -3.31
C ASP A 81 13.69 -9.70 -1.87
N GLU A 82 14.59 -9.42 -0.93
CA GLU A 82 14.31 -9.62 0.49
C GLU A 82 13.16 -8.71 0.95
N LEU A 83 13.20 -7.43 0.56
CA LEU A 83 12.12 -6.48 0.86
C LEU A 83 10.78 -6.93 0.26
N ARG A 84 10.78 -7.39 -1.00
CA ARG A 84 9.58 -7.95 -1.65
C ARG A 84 9.03 -9.13 -0.87
N ASN A 85 9.89 -10.00 -0.34
CA ASN A 85 9.47 -11.17 0.44
C ASN A 85 8.88 -10.76 1.79
N ARG A 86 9.46 -9.76 2.48
CA ARG A 86 8.89 -9.17 3.71
C ARG A 86 7.53 -8.53 3.45
N ALA A 87 7.40 -7.72 2.40
CA ALA A 87 6.15 -7.09 2.00
C ALA A 87 5.06 -8.13 1.68
N ARG A 88 5.40 -9.22 0.98
CA ARG A 88 4.47 -10.33 0.72
C ARG A 88 4.00 -11.02 1.99
N ALA A 89 4.90 -11.26 2.96
CA ALA A 89 4.54 -11.87 4.24
C ALA A 89 3.58 -10.97 5.02
N ALA A 90 3.94 -9.70 5.21
CA ALA A 90 3.09 -8.72 5.90
C ALA A 90 1.72 -8.54 5.21
N GLY A 91 1.69 -8.52 3.87
CA GLY A 91 0.46 -8.45 3.09
C GLY A 91 -0.46 -9.65 3.33
N ARG A 92 0.07 -10.88 3.42
CA ARG A 92 -0.72 -12.08 3.75
C ARG A 92 -1.32 -12.00 5.15
N ASP A 93 -0.55 -11.54 6.13
CA ASP A 93 -1.02 -11.41 7.50
C ASP A 93 -2.16 -10.38 7.59
N ARG A 94 -2.02 -9.24 6.90
CA ARG A 94 -3.05 -8.20 6.83
C ARG A 94 -4.32 -8.70 6.14
N LEU A 95 -4.20 -9.45 5.04
CA LEU A 95 -5.34 -10.05 4.35
C LEU A 95 -6.07 -11.08 5.22
N ASN A 96 -5.34 -11.93 5.94
CA ASN A 96 -5.93 -12.90 6.87
C ASN A 96 -6.71 -12.21 7.97
N LEU A 97 -6.14 -11.12 8.54
CA LEU A 97 -6.82 -10.31 9.55
C LEU A 97 -8.12 -9.70 9.03
N ILE A 98 -8.10 -9.12 7.82
CA ILE A 98 -9.29 -8.53 7.19
C ILE A 98 -10.35 -9.62 6.95
N ARG A 99 -9.96 -10.76 6.37
CA ARG A 99 -10.88 -11.88 6.10
C ARG A 99 -11.48 -12.50 7.36
N SER A 100 -10.74 -12.53 8.46
CA SER A 100 -11.25 -13.06 9.74
C SER A 100 -12.33 -12.18 10.37
N ARG A 101 -12.53 -10.97 9.85
CA ARG A 101 -13.51 -9.98 10.34
C ARG A 101 -14.64 -9.68 9.34
N ALA A 102 -14.61 -10.27 8.14
CA ALA A 102 -15.63 -10.15 7.11
C ALA A 102 -16.56 -11.38 7.14
#